data_AF-A0A941AQ93-F1
#
_entry.id   AF-A0A941AQ93-F1
#
_cell.length_a   1.000
_cell.length_b   1.000
_cell.length_c   1.000
_cell.angle_alpha   90.00
_cell.angle_beta   90.00
_cell.angle_gamma   90.00
#
_symmetry.space_group_name_H-M   'P 1'
#
loop_
_entity.id
_entity.type
_entity.pdbx_description
1 polymer ?
#
loop_
_entity_poly.entity_id
_entity_poly.type
_entity_poly.pdbx_seq_one_letter_code
_entity_poly.pdbx_strand_id
1 'polypeptide(L)'
;MTTTVPEQDAAAQAADPRHEYIRGLRALADALENHPELPLPYQGSHPNYGRLSFHFLSSENPRAEMAAARRALGVPLEKDARDGDTYLDLKGNLHGLYFLLTAFRKDVCERVVTGTREVEIEEPDPAAVASLPKVKTTVTIEDVEWVCHPILAGAAAEQVEAVTHG
;
A
#
# COMPACT_ATOMS: atom_id res chain seq x y z
N MET A 1 23.13 40.87 25.11
CA MET A 1 23.39 39.50 25.60
C MET A 1 22.76 38.57 24.59
N THR A 2 23.55 38.06 23.66
CA THR A 2 23.08 37.23 22.55
C THR A 2 23.25 35.78 23.00
N THR A 3 22.14 35.10 23.32
CA THR A 3 22.18 33.69 23.71
C THR A 3 22.33 32.86 22.44
N THR A 4 23.56 32.44 22.14
CA THR A 4 23.85 31.47 21.09
C THR A 4 23.36 30.10 21.59
N VAL A 5 22.22 29.63 21.09
CA VAL A 5 21.78 28.25 21.30
C VAL A 5 22.72 27.34 20.50
N PRO A 6 23.31 26.28 21.10
CA PRO A 6 24.29 25.45 20.41
C PRO A 6 23.63 24.66 19.28
N GLU A 7 24.21 24.77 18.09
CA GLU A 7 23.83 24.09 16.84
C GLU A 7 23.80 22.55 16.96
N GLN A 8 24.40 21.98 18.01
CA GLN A 8 24.43 20.55 18.29
C GLN A 8 23.08 19.97 18.80
N ASP A 9 22.16 20.78 19.32
CA ASP A 9 20.85 20.30 19.79
C ASP A 9 19.88 19.97 18.64
N ALA A 10 20.03 20.62 17.48
CA ALA A 10 19.16 20.40 16.32
C ALA A 10 19.39 19.02 15.67
N ALA A 11 20.64 18.55 15.66
CA ALA A 11 20.99 17.25 15.09
C ALA A 11 20.57 16.08 16.00
N ALA A 12 20.63 16.24 17.33
CA ALA A 12 20.19 15.22 18.28
C ALA A 12 18.65 15.09 18.34
N GLN A 13 17.91 16.18 18.11
CA GLN A 13 16.45 16.17 18.04
C GLN A 13 15.88 15.47 16.80
N ALA A 14 16.66 15.29 15.74
CA ALA A 14 16.26 14.52 14.56
C ALA A 14 16.21 12.99 14.81
N ALA A 15 16.67 12.53 15.99
CA ALA A 15 16.68 11.11 16.37
C ALA A 15 15.63 10.72 17.42
N ASP A 16 14.80 11.66 17.94
CA ASP A 16 13.75 11.35 18.91
C ASP A 16 12.48 10.84 18.18
N PRO A 17 12.10 9.55 18.32
CA PRO A 17 10.91 9.01 17.68
C PRO A 17 9.62 9.73 18.06
N ARG A 18 9.56 10.33 19.27
CA ARG A 18 8.40 11.11 19.70
C ARG A 18 8.29 12.41 18.91
N HIS A 19 9.41 13.10 18.71
CA HIS A 19 9.44 14.36 17.96
C HIS A 19 9.03 14.14 16.50
N GLU A 20 9.58 13.10 15.87
CA GLU A 20 9.18 12.66 14.54
C GLU A 20 7.67 12.39 14.49
N TYR A 21 7.16 11.52 15.36
CA TYR A 21 5.72 11.22 15.41
C TYR A 21 4.84 12.48 15.54
N ILE A 22 5.23 13.45 16.38
CA ILE A 22 4.51 14.73 16.51
C ILE A 22 4.58 15.54 15.20
N ARG A 23 5.74 15.58 14.55
CA ARG A 23 5.90 16.23 13.23
C ARG A 23 5.02 15.55 12.17
N GLY A 24 4.94 14.23 12.19
CA GLY A 24 4.04 13.46 11.33
C GLY A 24 2.57 13.77 11.56
N LEU A 25 2.14 13.90 12.81
CA LEU A 25 0.77 14.31 13.15
C LEU A 25 0.43 15.72 12.65
N ARG A 26 1.39 16.66 12.72
CA ARG A 26 1.21 18.01 12.15
C ARG A 26 1.10 17.97 10.63
N ALA A 27 2.01 17.26 9.97
CA ALA A 27 1.96 17.10 8.51
C ALA A 27 0.65 16.43 8.04
N LEU A 28 0.13 15.47 8.81
CA LEU A 28 -1.18 14.88 8.56
C LEU A 28 -2.31 15.90 8.71
N ALA A 29 -2.30 16.71 9.78
CA ALA A 29 -3.31 17.74 9.98
C ALA A 29 -3.28 18.75 8.82
N ASP A 30 -2.09 19.23 8.44
CA ASP A 30 -1.90 20.13 7.30
C ASP A 30 -2.43 19.52 6.00
N ALA A 31 -2.18 18.22 5.77
CA ALA A 31 -2.71 17.53 4.60
C ALA A 31 -4.25 17.49 4.60
N LEU A 32 -4.87 17.18 5.74
CA LEU A 32 -6.34 17.12 5.85
C LEU A 32 -7.00 18.50 5.71
N GLU A 33 -6.37 19.56 6.21
CA GLU A 33 -6.87 20.93 6.07
C GLU A 33 -6.78 21.44 4.62
N ASN A 34 -5.69 21.12 3.92
CA ASN A 34 -5.45 21.59 2.56
C ASN A 34 -6.06 20.70 1.46
N HIS A 35 -6.47 19.47 1.80
CA HIS A 35 -7.04 18.50 0.87
C HIS A 35 -8.37 17.93 1.40
N PRO A 36 -9.48 18.67 1.27
CA PRO A 36 -10.80 18.21 1.73
C PRO A 36 -11.31 16.94 1.02
N GLU A 37 -10.70 16.56 -0.10
CA GLU A 37 -10.94 15.29 -0.79
C GLU A 37 -10.33 14.07 -0.06
N LEU A 38 -9.42 14.28 0.89
CA LEU A 38 -8.89 13.20 1.70
C LEU A 38 -9.97 12.69 2.66
N PRO A 39 -10.28 11.38 2.67
CA PRO A 39 -11.14 10.84 3.71
C PRO A 39 -10.46 10.98 5.08
N LEU A 40 -11.25 11.07 6.15
CA LEU A 40 -10.69 11.00 7.49
C LEU A 40 -10.02 9.64 7.70
N PRO A 41 -8.79 9.60 8.25
CA PRO A 41 -8.12 8.35 8.50
C PRO A 41 -8.80 7.61 9.65
N TYR A 42 -8.94 6.30 9.48
CA TYR A 42 -9.32 5.38 10.54
C TYR A 42 -8.12 5.07 11.43
N GLN A 43 -8.31 5.22 12.74
CA GLN A 43 -7.37 4.79 13.77
C GLN A 43 -8.11 3.84 14.72
N GLY A 44 -8.04 2.54 14.43
CA GLY A 44 -8.65 1.51 15.26
C GLY A 44 -7.78 1.12 16.46
N SER A 45 -8.39 0.51 17.48
CA SER A 45 -7.69 -0.12 18.61
C SER A 45 -7.33 -1.58 18.36
N HIS A 46 -7.67 -2.13 17.19
CA HIS A 46 -7.45 -3.54 16.88
C HIS A 46 -5.95 -3.80 16.68
N PRO A 47 -5.35 -4.85 17.27
CA PRO A 47 -3.90 -5.08 17.23
C PRO A 47 -3.35 -5.24 15.80
N ASN A 48 -4.19 -5.67 14.85
CA ASN A 48 -3.82 -5.79 13.44
C ASN A 48 -4.22 -4.58 12.57
N TYR A 49 -5.05 -3.66 13.08
CA TYR A 49 -5.51 -2.45 12.39
C TYR A 49 -5.20 -1.16 13.18
N GLY A 50 -4.24 -1.22 14.11
CA GLY A 50 -3.81 -0.09 14.92
C GLY A 50 -3.00 0.95 14.16
N ARG A 51 -3.02 0.88 12.82
CA ARG A 51 -2.31 1.79 11.93
C ARG A 51 -3.28 2.87 11.46
N LEU A 52 -2.76 4.07 11.28
CA LEU A 52 -3.49 5.12 10.60
C LEU A 52 -3.79 4.65 9.17
N SER A 53 -5.06 4.62 8.78
CA SER A 53 -5.47 4.01 7.53
C SER A 53 -6.53 4.82 6.81
N PHE A 54 -6.39 5.01 5.51
CA PHE A 54 -7.37 5.65 4.66
C PHE A 54 -8.05 4.57 3.82
N HIS A 55 -9.37 4.43 4.00
CA HIS A 55 -10.12 3.36 3.35
C HIS A 55 -10.92 3.90 2.17
N PHE A 56 -10.74 3.28 1.01
CA PHE A 56 -11.50 3.57 -0.22
C PHE A 56 -12.44 2.40 -0.59
N LEU A 57 -12.70 1.50 0.35
CA LEU A 57 -13.45 0.24 0.14
C LEU A 57 -14.94 0.43 -0.19
N SER A 58 -15.50 1.59 0.14
CA SER A 58 -16.91 1.93 -0.11
C SER A 58 -17.05 3.18 -0.98
N SER A 59 -15.96 3.58 -1.64
CA SER A 59 -15.94 4.72 -2.56
C SER A 59 -16.67 4.36 -3.86
N GLU A 60 -17.35 5.33 -4.47
CA GLU A 60 -17.91 5.21 -5.82
C GLU A 60 -16.80 5.24 -6.89
N ASN A 61 -15.66 5.85 -6.60
CA ASN A 61 -14.52 5.96 -7.50
C ASN A 61 -13.17 5.77 -6.76
N PRO A 62 -12.91 4.55 -6.24
CA PRO A 62 -11.73 4.29 -5.41
C PRO A 62 -10.42 4.56 -6.15
N ARG A 63 -10.39 4.35 -7.47
CA ARG A 63 -9.19 4.59 -8.28
C ARG A 63 -8.81 6.07 -8.29
N ALA A 64 -9.75 6.97 -8.56
CA ALA A 64 -9.48 8.40 -8.63
C ALA A 64 -9.18 8.99 -7.25
N GLU A 65 -9.94 8.60 -6.22
CA GLU A 65 -9.78 9.09 -4.86
C GLU A 65 -8.47 8.63 -4.22
N MET A 66 -8.10 7.35 -4.37
CA MET A 66 -6.82 6.84 -3.87
C MET A 66 -5.63 7.50 -4.58
N ALA A 67 -5.75 7.79 -5.88
CA ALA A 67 -4.75 8.53 -6.63
C ALA A 67 -4.63 10.00 -6.17
N ALA A 68 -5.75 10.64 -5.84
CA ALA A 68 -5.76 11.99 -5.26
C ALA A 68 -5.12 12.00 -3.87
N ALA A 69 -5.46 11.03 -3.02
CA ALA A 69 -4.90 10.92 -1.69
C ALA A 69 -3.38 10.72 -1.71
N ARG A 70 -2.88 9.86 -2.61
CA ARG A 70 -1.43 9.72 -2.82
C ARG A 70 -0.77 11.05 -3.18
N ARG A 71 -1.37 11.85 -4.08
CA ARG A 71 -0.81 13.14 -4.49
C ARG A 71 -0.82 14.15 -3.34
N ALA A 72 -1.92 14.22 -2.60
CA ALA A 72 -2.08 15.10 -1.45
C ALA A 72 -1.05 14.82 -0.35
N LEU A 73 -0.76 13.54 -0.08
CA LEU A 73 0.20 13.15 0.95
C LEU A 73 1.66 13.40 0.53
N GLY A 74 1.95 13.47 -0.77
CA GLY A 74 3.24 13.95 -1.29
C GLY A 74 4.47 13.13 -0.89
N VAL A 75 4.30 11.91 -0.36
CA VAL A 75 5.40 11.04 0.09
C VAL A 75 5.55 9.78 -0.77
N PRO A 76 6.74 9.16 -0.80
CA PRO A 76 6.92 7.84 -1.38
C PRO A 76 6.00 6.80 -0.73
N LEU A 77 5.44 5.90 -1.53
CA LEU A 77 4.58 4.82 -1.07
C LEU A 77 5.07 3.47 -1.57
N GLU A 78 5.08 2.49 -0.67
CA GLU A 78 5.36 1.09 -0.97
C GLU A 78 4.05 0.37 -1.30
N LYS A 79 4.03 -0.37 -2.41
CA LYS A 79 2.88 -1.20 -2.80
C LYS A 79 2.96 -2.56 -2.13
N ASP A 80 1.85 -2.96 -1.51
CA ASP A 80 1.66 -4.30 -0.96
C ASP A 80 0.29 -4.85 -1.37
N ALA A 81 0.24 -6.16 -1.60
CA ALA A 81 -1.00 -6.87 -1.90
C ALA A 81 -1.24 -7.94 -0.83
N ARG A 82 -2.44 -7.95 -0.26
CA ARG A 82 -2.81 -8.87 0.83
C ARG A 82 -4.06 -9.68 0.51
N ASP A 83 -4.26 -10.74 1.29
CA ASP A 83 -5.42 -11.64 1.22
C ASP A 83 -5.65 -12.22 -0.18
N GLY A 84 -4.62 -12.87 -0.74
CA GLY A 84 -4.71 -13.51 -2.06
C GLY A 84 -5.04 -12.51 -3.18
N ASP A 85 -4.34 -11.37 -3.19
CA ASP A 85 -4.52 -10.26 -4.15
C ASP A 85 -5.85 -9.51 -4.07
N THR A 86 -6.67 -9.73 -3.03
CA THR A 86 -7.97 -9.05 -2.86
C THR A 86 -7.81 -7.54 -2.64
N TYR A 87 -6.86 -7.15 -1.80
CA TYR A 87 -6.64 -5.75 -1.43
C TYR A 87 -5.31 -5.23 -1.96
N LEU A 88 -5.31 -3.94 -2.30
CA LEU A 88 -4.12 -3.15 -2.55
C LEU A 88 -3.92 -2.20 -1.37
N ASP A 89 -2.74 -2.31 -0.74
CA ASP A 89 -2.30 -1.38 0.28
C ASP A 89 -1.12 -0.55 -0.25
N LEU A 90 -1.18 0.76 -0.05
CA LEU A 90 -0.04 1.65 -0.25
C LEU A 90 0.44 2.16 1.12
N LYS A 91 1.63 1.75 1.52
CA LYS A 91 2.21 2.08 2.83
C LYS A 91 3.09 3.32 2.71
N GLY A 92 2.93 4.27 3.61
CA GLY A 92 3.71 5.49 3.63
C GLY A 92 4.17 5.89 5.02
N ASN A 93 5.04 6.89 5.06
CA ASN A 93 5.55 7.47 6.29
C ASN A 93 5.54 9.00 6.19
N LEU A 94 4.87 9.66 7.13
CA LEU A 94 4.94 11.09 7.35
C LEU A 94 5.80 11.32 8.58
N HIS A 95 7.10 11.57 8.41
CA HIS A 95 7.99 11.91 9.53
C HIS A 95 7.86 10.95 10.74
N GLY A 96 7.99 9.64 10.54
CA GLY A 96 7.82 8.66 11.63
C GLY A 96 6.38 8.24 11.94
N LEU A 97 5.37 8.91 11.38
CA LEU A 97 3.98 8.48 11.42
C LEU A 97 3.68 7.55 10.24
N TYR A 98 3.50 6.26 10.52
CA TYR A 98 3.17 5.25 9.51
C TYR A 98 1.67 5.25 9.19
N PHE A 99 1.35 5.19 7.90
CA PHE A 99 -0.02 5.11 7.42
C PHE A 99 -0.15 4.15 6.25
N LEU A 100 -1.39 3.83 5.89
CA LEU A 100 -1.71 3.04 4.70
C LEU A 100 -2.94 3.59 3.96
N LEU A 101 -2.94 3.48 2.64
CA LEU A 101 -4.12 3.66 1.79
C LEU A 101 -4.59 2.27 1.36
N THR A 102 -5.87 1.94 1.55
CA THR A 102 -6.42 0.62 1.21
C THR A 102 -7.61 0.73 0.27
N ALA A 103 -7.59 -0.09 -0.78
CA ALA A 103 -8.72 -0.33 -1.67
C ALA A 103 -8.80 -1.80 -2.09
N PHE A 104 -9.93 -2.23 -2.65
CA PHE A 104 -9.98 -3.51 -3.37
C PHE A 104 -9.12 -3.40 -4.62
N ARG A 105 -8.18 -4.33 -4.81
CA ARG A 105 -7.21 -4.29 -5.91
C ARG A 105 -7.90 -4.27 -7.28
N LYS A 106 -9.00 -5.02 -7.42
CA LYS A 106 -9.82 -5.06 -8.64
C LYS A 106 -10.45 -3.73 -9.03
N ASP A 107 -10.69 -2.84 -8.07
CA ASP A 107 -11.37 -1.56 -8.33
C ASP A 107 -10.36 -0.46 -8.69
N VAL A 108 -9.08 -0.68 -8.38
CA VAL A 108 -8.00 0.31 -8.54
C VAL A 108 -6.90 -0.10 -9.52
N CYS A 109 -6.80 -1.39 -9.83
CA CYS A 109 -5.85 -1.94 -10.80
C CYS A 109 -6.58 -2.72 -11.88
N GLU A 110 -5.95 -2.81 -13.05
CA GLU A 110 -6.40 -3.62 -14.17
C GLU A 110 -5.71 -4.97 -14.12
N ARG A 111 -6.49 -6.03 -14.22
CA ARG A 111 -6.01 -7.41 -14.31
C ARG A 111 -5.59 -7.70 -15.74
N VAL A 112 -4.33 -8.03 -15.95
CA VAL A 112 -3.76 -8.37 -17.26
C VAL A 112 -3.26 -9.81 -17.21
N VAL A 113 -3.80 -10.66 -18.08
CA VAL A 113 -3.28 -12.02 -18.26
C VAL A 113 -2.03 -11.94 -19.12
N THR A 114 -0.88 -12.31 -18.56
CA THR A 114 0.42 -12.27 -19.25
C THR A 114 0.83 -13.63 -19.79
N GLY A 115 0.16 -14.69 -19.37
CA GLY A 115 0.40 -16.03 -19.85
C GLY A 115 -0.60 -17.03 -19.29
N THR A 116 -0.43 -18.28 -19.71
CA THR A 116 -1.16 -19.43 -19.17
C THR A 116 -0.20 -20.59 -19.06
N ARG A 117 -0.32 -21.37 -17.99
CA ARG A 117 0.46 -22.58 -17.79
C ARG A 117 -0.43 -23.73 -17.34
N GLU A 118 -0.11 -24.92 -17.82
CA GLU A 118 -0.76 -26.15 -17.39
C GLU A 118 -0.15 -26.65 -16.08
N VAL A 119 -0.99 -27.01 -15.12
CA VAL A 119 -0.60 -27.57 -13.82
C VAL A 119 -1.37 -28.85 -13.58
N GLU A 120 -0.67 -29.94 -13.32
CA GLU A 120 -1.31 -31.18 -12.84
C GLU A 120 -1.69 -31.00 -11.37
N ILE A 121 -2.97 -31.14 -11.07
CA ILE A 121 -3.52 -31.15 -9.70
C ILE A 121 -4.00 -32.56 -9.41
N GLU A 122 -3.58 -33.12 -8.27
CA GLU A 122 -4.12 -34.37 -7.74
C GLU A 122 -5.29 -34.04 -6.80
N GLU A 123 -6.52 -34.27 -7.25
CA GLU A 123 -7.71 -34.11 -6.41
C GLU A 123 -8.21 -35.48 -5.91
N PRO A 124 -8.73 -35.58 -4.66
CA PRO A 124 -9.37 -36.79 -4.18
C PRO A 124 -10.66 -37.05 -4.97
N ASP A 125 -10.81 -38.25 -5.53
CA ASP A 125 -12.04 -38.63 -6.26
C ASP A 125 -13.28 -38.52 -5.33
N PRO A 126 -14.24 -37.63 -5.62
CA PRO A 126 -15.41 -37.43 -4.77
C PRO A 126 -16.33 -38.65 -4.69
N ALA A 127 -16.14 -39.67 -5.54
CA ALA A 127 -16.99 -40.86 -5.59
C ALA A 127 -16.53 -42.03 -4.68
N ALA A 128 -15.32 -42.02 -4.11
CA ALA A 128 -14.79 -43.18 -3.39
C ALA A 128 -14.62 -42.94 -1.88
N VAL A 129 -15.38 -43.69 -1.08
CA VAL A 129 -15.31 -43.67 0.39
C VAL A 129 -14.23 -44.68 0.84
N ALA A 130 -13.29 -44.20 1.65
CA ALA A 130 -12.30 -44.95 2.46
C ALA A 130 -10.99 -45.48 1.81
N SER A 131 -10.77 -45.40 0.50
CA SER A 131 -9.44 -45.70 -0.09
C SER A 131 -9.28 -45.09 -1.49
N LEU A 132 -8.89 -43.81 -1.56
CA LEU A 132 -8.94 -43.04 -2.80
C LEU A 132 -7.66 -43.16 -3.64
N PRO A 133 -7.70 -43.67 -4.89
CA PRO A 133 -6.70 -43.34 -5.89
C PRO A 133 -6.83 -41.85 -6.22
N LYS A 134 -5.70 -41.14 -6.28
CA LYS A 134 -5.67 -39.74 -6.67
C LYS A 134 -5.86 -39.63 -8.19
N VAL A 135 -6.77 -38.78 -8.64
CA VAL A 135 -6.94 -38.49 -10.07
C VAL A 135 -6.07 -37.29 -10.41
N LYS A 136 -5.18 -37.44 -11.39
CA LYS A 136 -4.40 -36.32 -11.94
C LYS A 136 -5.23 -35.59 -12.97
N THR A 137 -5.49 -34.31 -12.73
CA THR A 137 -6.20 -33.44 -13.66
C THR A 137 -5.28 -32.30 -14.08
N THR A 138 -5.11 -32.11 -15.38
CA THR A 138 -4.39 -30.95 -15.92
C THR A 138 -5.33 -29.75 -15.91
N VAL A 139 -4.93 -28.68 -15.22
CA VAL A 139 -5.68 -27.42 -15.14
C VAL A 139 -4.83 -26.29 -15.71
N THR A 140 -5.40 -25.52 -16.63
CA THR A 140 -4.76 -24.29 -17.13
C THR A 140 -4.95 -23.17 -16.10
N ILE A 141 -3.85 -22.63 -15.60
CA ILE A 141 -3.83 -21.49 -14.69
C ILE A 141 -3.33 -20.26 -15.46
N GLU A 142 -4.04 -19.14 -15.33
CA GLU A 142 -3.62 -17.85 -15.88
C GLU A 142 -2.51 -17.23 -15.04
N ASP A 143 -1.43 -16.80 -15.68
CA ASP A 143 -0.42 -15.93 -15.08
C ASP A 143 -0.90 -14.49 -15.22
N VAL A 144 -0.98 -13.78 -14.09
CA VAL A 144 -1.69 -12.50 -13.99
C VAL A 144 -0.78 -11.41 -13.44
N GLU A 145 -0.75 -10.29 -14.13
CA GLU A 145 -0.19 -9.04 -13.64
C GLU A 145 -1.30 -8.02 -13.34
N TRP A 146 -1.06 -7.16 -12.36
CA TRP A 146 -2.00 -6.09 -12.01
C TRP A 146 -1.37 -4.72 -12.23
N VAL A 147 -1.94 -3.99 -13.19
CA VAL A 147 -1.47 -2.67 -13.60
C VAL A 147 -2.30 -1.60 -12.88
N CYS A 148 -1.68 -0.82 -12.00
CA CYS A 148 -2.38 0.13 -11.11
C CYS A 148 -2.17 1.60 -11.53
N HIS A 149 -2.16 1.90 -12.83
CA HIS A 149 -2.14 3.30 -13.30
C HIS A 149 -3.55 3.92 -13.14
N PRO A 150 -3.68 5.21 -12.75
CA PRO A 150 -2.62 6.21 -12.54
C PRO A 150 -2.09 6.28 -11.10
N ILE A 151 -2.55 5.41 -10.19
CA ILE A 151 -2.16 5.46 -8.77
C ILE A 151 -0.63 5.40 -8.62
N LEU A 152 0.05 4.57 -9.42
CA LEU A 152 1.51 4.43 -9.38
C LEU A 152 2.27 5.39 -10.31
N ALA A 153 1.59 6.31 -11.02
CA ALA A 153 2.19 7.09 -12.11
C ALA A 153 3.26 8.13 -11.70
N GLY A 154 3.67 8.18 -10.42
CA GLY A 154 4.84 8.96 -9.99
C GLY A 154 5.94 8.14 -9.29
N ALA A 155 5.78 6.82 -9.15
CA ALA A 155 6.82 5.96 -8.55
C ALA A 155 7.83 5.45 -9.59
N ALA A 156 7.45 5.39 -10.87
CA ALA A 156 8.29 4.84 -11.94
C ALA A 156 9.40 5.80 -12.43
N ALA A 157 9.24 7.12 -12.25
CA ALA A 157 10.25 8.09 -12.70
C ALA A 157 11.55 8.03 -11.87
N GLU A 158 11.47 7.64 -10.60
CA GLU A 158 12.61 7.68 -9.67
C GLU A 158 13.51 6.44 -9.77
N GLN A 159 13.01 5.32 -10.30
CA GLN A 159 13.80 4.08 -10.43
C GLN A 159 14.64 4.00 -11.71
N VAL A 160 14.40 4.88 -12.70
CA VAL A 160 15.19 4.89 -13.94
C VAL A 160 16.45 5.75 -13.79
N GLU A 161 16.44 6.81 -12.98
CA GLU A 161 17.63 7.66 -12.77
C GLU A 161 18.70 7.01 -11.88
N ALA A 162 18.32 6.09 -11.00
CA ALA A 162 19.25 5.40 -10.10
C ALA A 162 20.15 4.35 -10.79
N VAL A 163 19.87 3.99 -12.06
CA VAL A 163 20.64 2.96 -12.80
C VAL A 163 21.62 3.57 -13.81
N THR A 164 21.56 4.88 -14.08
CA THR A 164 22.41 5.55 -15.09
C THR A 164 23.65 6.27 -14.54
N HIS A 165 23.96 6.19 -13.25
CA HIS A 165 25.17 6.80 -12.65
C HIS A 165 25.93 5.85 -11.71
N GLY A 166 26.22 4.64 -12.17
CA GLY A 166 27.14 3.69 -11.53
C GLY A 166 28.24 3.25 -12.47
#